data_AF-A0A525JKA3-F1
#
_entry.id   AF-A0A525JKA3-F1
#
_cell.length_a   1.000
_cell.length_b   1.000
_cell.length_c   1.000
_cell.angle_alpha   90.00
_cell.angle_beta   90.00
_cell.angle_gamma   90.00
#
_symmetry.space_group_name_H-M   'P 1'
#
loop_
_entity.id
_entity.type
_entity.pdbx_description
1 polymer ?
#
loop_
_entity_poly.entity_id
_entity_poly.type
_entity_poly.pdbx_seq_one_letter_code
_entity_poly.pdbx_strand_id
1 'polypeptide(L)'
;MKTAAIILATLGLAVAGSAIAADHLTAVDYIKAARCKGLAEGLGATANTSSLDALVKSEGAIQPTPIYTRAQDEMQRAKRDASHDDAKDRLTAELNGPCMAFMSGGKVTASAR
;
A
#
# COMPACT_ATOMS: atom_id res chain seq x y z
N MET A 1 -29.38 25.73 14.71
CA MET A 1 -29.67 24.27 14.72
C MET A 1 -28.90 23.65 13.56
N LYS A 2 -27.65 23.27 13.84
CA LYS A 2 -27.17 21.87 13.93
C LYS A 2 -27.04 21.23 12.56
N THR A 3 -25.86 21.43 11.97
CA THR A 3 -25.32 20.76 10.79
C THR A 3 -25.15 19.28 11.07
N ALA A 4 -25.62 18.42 10.15
CA ALA A 4 -25.31 17.00 10.15
C ALA A 4 -24.66 16.67 8.80
N ALA A 5 -23.33 16.69 8.79
CA ALA A 5 -22.53 16.15 7.70
C ALA A 5 -22.68 14.62 7.70
N ILE A 6 -23.17 14.08 6.60
CA ILE A 6 -23.28 12.64 6.38
C ILE A 6 -21.88 12.14 6.00
N ILE A 7 -21.15 11.63 6.99
CA ILE A 7 -19.91 10.88 6.78
C ILE A 7 -20.31 9.44 6.45
N LEU A 8 -20.32 9.10 5.16
CA LEU A 8 -20.37 7.72 4.68
C LEU A 8 -18.95 7.14 4.74
N ALA A 9 -18.54 6.72 5.94
CA ALA A 9 -17.40 5.82 6.12
C ALA A 9 -17.88 4.38 5.95
N THR A 10 -17.99 3.91 4.70
CA THR A 10 -18.39 2.53 4.42
C THR A 10 -17.18 1.61 4.28
N LEU A 11 -17.02 0.79 5.32
CA LEU A 11 -16.75 -0.65 5.25
C LEU A 11 -15.33 -1.10 4.84
N GLY A 12 -14.39 -0.97 5.77
CA GLY A 12 -13.29 -1.92 5.89
C GLY A 12 -13.80 -3.23 6.49
N LEU A 13 -14.43 -4.10 5.70
CA LEU A 13 -14.59 -5.51 6.10
C LEU A 13 -13.24 -6.20 5.93
N ALA A 14 -12.43 -6.16 6.99
CA ALA A 14 -11.35 -7.12 7.15
C ALA A 14 -11.99 -8.45 7.57
N VAL A 15 -12.27 -9.32 6.59
CA VAL A 15 -12.55 -10.74 6.87
C VAL A 15 -11.28 -11.33 7.48
N ALA A 16 -11.31 -11.53 8.80
CA ALA A 16 -10.26 -12.19 9.57
C ALA A 16 -10.27 -13.69 9.25
N GLY A 17 -9.65 -14.05 8.13
CA GLY A 17 -9.17 -15.41 7.91
C GLY A 17 -7.90 -15.61 8.73
N SER A 18 -7.84 -16.67 9.53
CA SER A 18 -6.63 -17.10 10.24
C SER A 18 -5.49 -17.33 9.24
N ALA A 19 -4.60 -16.35 9.11
CA ALA A 19 -3.42 -16.45 8.27
C ALA A 19 -2.42 -17.38 8.96
N ILE A 20 -2.26 -18.60 8.41
CA ILE A 20 -1.02 -19.36 8.51
C ILE A 20 0.11 -18.38 8.18
N ALA A 21 1.16 -18.32 9.01
CA ALA A 21 2.35 -17.51 8.75
C ALA A 21 2.92 -17.87 7.37
N ALA A 22 2.48 -17.15 6.35
CA ALA A 22 3.01 -17.27 5.00
C ALA A 22 4.33 -16.52 4.99
N ASP A 23 5.36 -17.16 4.45
CA ASP A 23 6.64 -16.52 4.22
C ASP A 23 6.56 -15.40 3.15
N HIS A 24 5.37 -15.21 2.56
CA HIS A 24 5.13 -14.32 1.43
C HIS A 24 3.90 -13.44 1.66
N LEU A 25 3.87 -12.28 0.99
CA LEU A 25 2.72 -11.39 0.97
C LEU A 25 1.54 -12.06 0.28
N THR A 26 0.35 -11.76 0.79
CA THR A 26 -0.88 -12.05 0.05
C THR A 26 -0.90 -11.23 -1.24
N ALA A 27 -1.65 -11.68 -2.25
CA ALA A 27 -1.80 -10.93 -3.51
C ALA A 27 -2.30 -9.48 -3.29
N VAL A 28 -3.16 -9.29 -2.29
CA VAL A 28 -3.70 -7.96 -1.93
C VAL A 28 -2.60 -7.09 -1.31
N ASP A 29 -1.80 -7.65 -0.42
CA ASP A 29 -0.73 -6.90 0.25
C ASP A 29 0.44 -6.61 -0.70
N TYR A 30 0.68 -7.49 -1.68
CA TYR A 30 1.62 -7.23 -2.76
C TYR A 30 1.21 -6.01 -3.61
N ILE A 31 -0.07 -5.93 -4.00
CA ILE A 31 -0.59 -4.77 -4.74
C ILE A 31 -0.47 -3.49 -3.90
N LYS A 32 -0.77 -3.55 -2.60
CA LYS A 32 -0.58 -2.40 -1.69
C LYS A 32 0.89 -1.99 -1.57
N ALA A 33 1.81 -2.94 -1.46
CA ALA A 33 3.25 -2.64 -1.42
C ALA A 33 3.71 -1.95 -2.71
N ALA A 34 3.22 -2.38 -3.87
CA ALA A 34 3.49 -1.73 -5.16
C ALA A 34 2.90 -0.30 -5.23
N ARG A 35 1.69 -0.09 -4.70
CA ARG A 35 1.10 1.25 -4.54
C ARG A 35 1.98 2.15 -3.66
N CYS A 36 2.43 1.65 -2.50
CA CYS A 36 3.32 2.37 -1.59
C CYS A 36 4.64 2.77 -2.27
N LYS A 37 5.22 1.87 -3.07
CA LYS A 37 6.40 2.18 -3.89
C LYS A 37 6.11 3.33 -4.85
N GLY A 38 4.98 3.29 -5.55
CA GLY A 38 4.55 4.36 -6.45
C GLY A 38 4.40 5.70 -5.76
N LEU A 39 3.76 5.73 -4.57
CA LEU A 39 3.66 6.94 -3.75
C LEU A 39 5.03 7.48 -3.34
N ALA A 40 5.92 6.61 -2.86
CA ALA A 40 7.27 7.01 -2.46
C ALA A 40 8.06 7.61 -3.63
N GLU A 41 7.95 7.03 -4.83
CA GLU A 41 8.57 7.57 -6.04
C GLU A 41 7.98 8.94 -6.44
N GLY A 42 6.65 9.05 -6.45
CA GLY A 42 5.96 10.29 -6.86
C GLY A 42 6.15 11.45 -5.88
N LEU A 43 6.26 11.15 -4.58
CA LEU A 43 6.52 12.15 -3.52
C LEU A 43 8.01 12.48 -3.36
N GLY A 44 8.92 11.77 -4.05
CA GLY A 44 10.37 11.96 -3.90
C GLY A 44 10.94 11.45 -2.58
N ALA A 45 10.26 10.51 -1.90
CA ALA A 45 10.67 9.94 -0.62
C ALA A 45 11.71 8.82 -0.82
N THR A 46 12.93 9.20 -1.20
CA THR A 46 14.03 8.28 -1.59
C THR A 46 14.45 7.29 -0.50
N ALA A 47 14.29 7.62 0.78
CA ALA A 47 14.56 6.69 1.87
C ALA A 47 13.57 5.51 1.89
N ASN A 48 12.33 5.74 1.45
CA ASN A 48 11.25 4.76 1.50
C ASN A 48 11.24 3.85 0.25
N THR A 49 11.70 4.39 -0.89
CA THR A 49 11.70 3.67 -2.16
C THR A 49 12.60 2.44 -2.14
N SER A 50 13.74 2.47 -1.45
CA SER A 50 14.69 1.34 -1.43
C SER A 50 14.10 0.08 -0.78
N SER A 51 13.52 0.21 0.42
CA SER A 51 12.92 -0.92 1.13
C SER A 51 11.69 -1.48 0.40
N LEU A 52 10.87 -0.58 -0.17
CA LEU A 52 9.69 -0.96 -0.95
C LEU A 52 10.06 -1.62 -2.29
N ASP A 53 11.10 -1.14 -2.96
CA ASP A 53 11.61 -1.77 -4.19
C ASP A 53 12.10 -3.20 -3.94
N ALA A 54 12.91 -3.39 -2.89
CA ALA A 54 13.42 -4.70 -2.53
C ALA A 54 12.27 -5.68 -2.23
N LEU A 55 11.25 -5.25 -1.46
CA LEU A 55 10.08 -6.06 -1.15
C LEU A 55 9.27 -6.41 -2.41
N VAL A 56 8.91 -5.42 -3.22
CA VAL A 56 8.10 -5.63 -4.44
C VAL A 56 8.84 -6.51 -5.44
N LYS A 57 10.17 -6.42 -5.52
CA LYS A 57 10.99 -7.28 -6.37
C LYS A 57 11.05 -8.71 -5.88
N SER A 58 11.26 -8.92 -4.57
CA SER A 58 11.29 -10.25 -3.96
C SER A 58 9.96 -10.97 -4.12
N GLU A 59 8.87 -10.29 -3.79
CA GLU A 59 7.52 -10.86 -3.83
C GLU A 59 6.99 -10.97 -5.25
N GLY A 60 7.41 -10.11 -6.17
CA GLY A 60 6.96 -10.14 -7.57
C GLY A 60 7.32 -11.43 -8.31
N ALA A 61 8.41 -12.09 -7.94
CA ALA A 61 8.87 -13.32 -8.59
C ALA A 61 7.94 -14.53 -8.38
N ILE A 62 7.15 -14.51 -7.30
CA ILE A 62 6.26 -15.62 -6.91
C ILE A 62 4.79 -15.32 -7.19
N GLN A 63 4.46 -14.08 -7.55
CA GLN A 63 3.07 -13.68 -7.81
C GLN A 63 2.63 -14.12 -9.21
N PRO A 64 1.39 -14.60 -9.36
CA PRO A 64 0.85 -14.92 -10.67
C PRO A 64 0.76 -13.67 -11.54
N THR A 65 0.97 -13.81 -12.84
CA THR A 65 0.96 -12.73 -13.84
C THR A 65 -0.18 -11.71 -13.68
N PRO A 66 -1.47 -12.10 -13.49
CA PRO A 66 -2.54 -11.11 -13.32
C PRO A 66 -2.35 -10.23 -12.08
N ILE A 67 -1.81 -10.76 -10.98
CA ILE A 67 -1.54 -9.99 -9.76
C ILE A 67 -0.34 -9.07 -9.97
N TYR A 68 0.71 -9.58 -10.61
CA TYR A 68 1.88 -8.78 -11.00
C TYR A 68 1.48 -7.58 -11.86
N THR A 69 0.73 -7.79 -12.94
CA THR A 69 0.27 -6.70 -13.83
C THR A 69 -0.56 -5.68 -13.06
N ARG A 70 -1.49 -6.12 -12.21
CA ARG A 70 -2.30 -5.21 -11.38
C ARG A 70 -1.45 -4.39 -10.42
N ALA A 71 -0.44 -4.99 -9.80
CA ALA A 71 0.47 -4.27 -8.92
C ALA A 71 1.26 -3.19 -9.68
N GLN A 72 1.71 -3.48 -10.91
CA GLN A 72 2.39 -2.50 -11.76
C GLN A 72 1.46 -1.35 -12.16
N ASP A 73 0.21 -1.65 -12.50
CA ASP A 73 -0.81 -0.62 -12.78
C ASP A 73 -1.02 0.30 -11.58
N GLU A 74 -1.16 -0.27 -10.37
CA GLU A 74 -1.36 0.48 -9.13
C GLU A 74 -0.14 1.31 -8.73
N MET A 75 1.07 0.79 -8.91
CA MET A 75 2.30 1.56 -8.70
C MET A 75 2.34 2.78 -9.61
N GLN A 76 2.03 2.62 -10.90
CA GLN A 76 2.03 3.73 -11.85
C GLN A 76 0.91 4.74 -11.58
N ARG A 77 -0.27 4.28 -11.16
CA ARG A 77 -1.38 5.17 -10.71
C ARG A 77 -0.95 6.00 -9.51
N ALA A 78 -0.45 5.34 -8.47
CA ALA A 78 0.00 5.99 -7.25
C ALA A 78 1.10 7.02 -7.49
N LYS A 79 2.06 6.70 -8.37
CA LYS A 79 3.13 7.63 -8.75
C LYS A 79 2.60 8.90 -9.41
N ARG A 80 1.64 8.75 -10.34
CA ARG A 80 0.98 9.89 -10.97
C ARG A 80 0.21 10.69 -9.94
N ASP A 81 -0.64 10.05 -9.15
CA ASP A 81 -1.45 10.71 -8.11
C ASP A 81 -0.59 11.51 -7.12
N ALA A 82 0.57 10.96 -6.72
CA ALA A 82 1.52 11.61 -5.84
C ALA A 82 2.27 12.80 -6.47
N SER A 83 2.31 12.87 -7.81
CA SER A 83 2.90 13.98 -8.54
C SER A 83 1.94 15.19 -8.65
N HIS A 84 0.65 15.01 -8.35
CA HIS A 84 -0.35 16.09 -8.33
C HIS A 84 -0.45 16.73 -6.94
N ASP A 85 -0.48 18.07 -6.87
CA ASP A 85 -0.44 18.79 -5.59
C ASP A 85 -1.72 18.63 -4.74
N ASP A 86 -2.88 18.43 -5.37
CA ASP A 86 -4.19 18.40 -4.69
C ASP A 86 -4.35 17.27 -3.65
N ALA A 87 -3.55 16.22 -3.75
CA ALA A 87 -3.65 15.05 -2.88
C ALA A 87 -2.37 14.79 -2.05
N LYS A 88 -1.34 15.63 -2.14
CA LYS A 88 -0.01 15.36 -1.56
C LYS A 88 -0.03 15.13 -0.06
N ASP A 89 -0.77 15.93 0.70
CA ASP A 89 -0.82 15.77 2.16
C ASP A 89 -1.46 14.43 2.56
N ARG A 90 -2.55 14.05 1.89
CA ARG A 90 -3.22 12.77 2.11
C ARG A 90 -2.34 11.59 1.72
N LEU A 91 -1.68 11.67 0.57
CA LEU A 91 -0.82 10.60 0.06
C LEU A 91 0.49 10.49 0.86
N THR A 92 0.99 11.59 1.40
CA THR A 92 2.10 11.60 2.37
C THR A 92 1.69 10.92 3.67
N ALA A 93 0.46 11.15 4.15
CA ALA A 93 -0.09 10.45 5.31
C ALA A 93 -0.27 8.94 5.04
N GLU A 94 -0.67 8.55 3.82
CA GLU A 94 -0.73 7.15 3.40
C GLU A 94 0.67 6.50 3.41
N LEU A 95 1.67 7.21 2.89
CA LEU A 95 3.06 6.74 2.87
C LEU A 95 3.65 6.62 4.29
N ASN A 96 3.38 7.57 5.17
CA ASN A 96 3.92 7.58 6.53
C ASN A 96 3.10 6.77 7.54
N GLY A 97 1.92 6.29 7.16
CA GLY A 97 1.05 5.47 8.00
C GLY A 97 1.00 4.02 7.48
N PRO A 98 -0.04 3.63 6.73
CA PRO A 98 -0.22 2.27 6.22
C PRO A 98 1.01 1.67 5.52
N CYS A 99 1.73 2.46 4.72
CA CYS A 99 2.87 1.95 3.96
C CYS A 99 4.09 1.58 4.82
N MET A 100 4.19 2.10 6.05
CA MET A 100 5.28 1.76 6.97
C MET A 100 5.31 0.27 7.32
N ALA A 101 4.16 -0.42 7.26
CA ALA A 101 4.08 -1.86 7.49
C ALA A 101 4.96 -2.66 6.51
N PHE A 102 5.13 -2.16 5.29
CA PHE A 102 5.93 -2.80 4.24
C PHE A 102 7.42 -2.44 4.28
N MET A 103 7.79 -1.38 4.99
CA MET A 103 9.17 -0.87 5.01
C MET A 103 10.03 -1.50 6.11
N SER A 104 9.40 -2.01 7.18
CA SER A 104 10.11 -2.65 8.31
C SER A 104 10.47 -4.13 8.05
N GLY A 105 10.40 -4.61 6.80
CA GLY A 105 10.47 -6.05 6.50
C GLY A 105 9.29 -6.85 7.06
N GLY A 106 8.24 -6.15 7.51
CA GLY A 106 7.02 -6.73 7.99
C GLY A 106 6.27 -7.36 6.83
N LYS A 107 6.43 -8.68 6.65
CA LYS A 107 5.30 -9.51 6.22
C LYS A 107 4.17 -9.07 7.14
N VAL A 108 3.14 -8.42 6.61
CA VAL A 108 2.13 -7.74 7.42
C VAL A 108 1.54 -8.77 8.36
N THR A 109 2.08 -8.86 9.57
CA THR A 109 1.43 -9.46 10.70
C THR A 109 0.36 -8.43 10.99
N ALA A 110 -0.87 -8.74 10.57
CA ALA A 110 -2.03 -7.91 10.79
C ALA A 110 -2.05 -7.49 12.26
N SER A 111 -1.54 -6.29 12.54
CA SER A 111 -1.33 -5.82 13.90
C SER A 111 -2.67 -5.26 14.36
N ALA A 112 -3.34 -6.13 15.10
CA ALA A 112 -4.29 -5.87 16.18
C ALA A 112 -4.78 -4.42 16.33
N ARG A 113 -6.09 -4.25 16.15
CA ARG A 113 -6.94 -3.57 17.14
C ARG A 113 -8.26 -4.29 17.27
#